data_AF-A0ABD5IUP3-F1
#
_entry.id   AF-A0ABD5IUP3-F1
#
_cell.length_a   1.000
_cell.length_b   1.000
_cell.length_c   1.000
_cell.angle_alpha   90.00
_cell.angle_beta   90.00
_cell.angle_gamma   90.00
#
_symmetry.space_group_name_H-M   'P 1'
#
loop_
_entity.id
_entity.type
_entity.pdbx_description
1 polymer ?
#
loop_
_entity_poly.entity_id
_entity_poly.type
_entity_poly.pdbx_seq_one_letter_code
_entity_poly.pdbx_strand_id
1 'polypeptide(L)'
;MDEWLSGLKDEVTKQMLLGVIEKKEKWEKFKQKVKMLQIVTSIGFILFFIYIIWEIAPLGGTVANVMTQFFGKVEHLYALLLLFTLYWAISFYKNKCEKAEEEFHLLRCEIIQKSAELWKNEEEWKERHKWFEMMKAKYDINLFYENS
;
A
#
# COMPACT_ATOMS: atom_id res chain seq x y z
N MET A 1 -14.43 -19.78 -5.06
CA MET A 1 -13.51 -20.75 -4.45
C MET A 1 -12.51 -21.12 -5.52
N ASP A 2 -11.26 -20.73 -5.35
CA ASP A 2 -10.20 -20.87 -6.35
C ASP A 2 -10.00 -22.34 -6.77
N GLU A 3 -10.46 -22.68 -7.97
CA GLU A 3 -10.51 -24.04 -8.53
C GLU A 3 -9.11 -24.70 -8.62
N TRP A 4 -8.05 -23.88 -8.67
CA TRP A 4 -6.66 -24.33 -8.74
C TRP A 4 -6.11 -24.89 -7.40
N LEU A 5 -6.79 -24.64 -6.28
CA LEU A 5 -6.46 -25.21 -4.96
C LEU A 5 -7.17 -26.55 -4.69
N SER A 6 -8.03 -27.02 -5.61
CA SER A 6 -8.82 -28.26 -5.43
C SER A 6 -7.96 -29.52 -5.32
N GLY A 7 -6.72 -29.49 -5.82
CA GLY A 7 -5.74 -30.58 -5.70
C GLY A 7 -5.02 -30.65 -4.35
N LEU A 8 -5.11 -29.63 -3.48
CA LEU A 8 -4.52 -29.66 -2.15
C LEU A 8 -5.44 -30.42 -1.19
N LYS A 9 -4.97 -31.57 -0.68
CA LYS A 9 -5.71 -32.35 0.33
C LYS A 9 -5.53 -31.79 1.74
N ASP A 10 -4.43 -31.09 2.00
CA ASP A 10 -4.13 -30.50 3.30
C ASP A 10 -4.78 -29.12 3.45
N GLU A 11 -5.76 -29.05 4.35
CA GLU A 11 -6.52 -27.82 4.60
C GLU A 11 -5.64 -26.73 5.23
N VAL A 12 -4.63 -27.09 6.01
CA VAL A 12 -3.71 -26.12 6.64
C VAL A 12 -2.92 -25.37 5.57
N THR A 13 -2.33 -26.08 4.64
CA THR A 13 -1.55 -25.49 3.53
C THR A 13 -2.44 -24.61 2.65
N LYS A 14 -3.68 -25.04 2.39
CA LYS A 14 -4.66 -24.24 1.63
C LYS A 14 -4.99 -22.93 2.35
N GLN A 15 -5.25 -22.98 3.66
CA GLN A 15 -5.53 -21.79 4.47
C GLN A 15 -4.32 -20.84 4.52
N MET A 16 -3.09 -21.36 4.63
CA MET A 16 -1.88 -20.53 4.60
C MET A 16 -1.69 -19.83 3.24
N LEU A 17 -1.92 -20.55 2.13
CA LEU A 17 -1.82 -19.99 0.77
C LEU A 17 -2.90 -18.93 0.51
N LEU A 18 -4.15 -19.17 0.94
CA LEU A 18 -5.21 -18.16 0.85
C LEU A 18 -4.90 -16.95 1.72
N GLY A 19 -4.41 -17.17 2.94
CA GLY A 19 -4.03 -16.11 3.86
C GLY A 19 -2.93 -15.20 3.30
N VAL A 20 -1.92 -15.75 2.61
CA VAL A 20 -0.86 -14.91 2.01
C VAL A 20 -1.37 -14.11 0.80
N ILE A 21 -2.32 -14.65 0.04
CA ILE A 21 -3.00 -13.91 -1.05
C ILE A 21 -3.81 -12.75 -0.46
N GLU A 22 -4.65 -13.01 0.54
CA GLU A 22 -5.48 -11.99 1.20
C GLU A 22 -4.62 -10.87 1.80
N LYS A 23 -3.50 -11.23 2.45
CA LYS A 23 -2.55 -10.25 2.98
C LYS A 23 -1.87 -9.45 1.88
N LYS A 24 -1.47 -10.06 0.76
CA LYS A 24 -0.94 -9.33 -0.40
C LYS A 24 -1.96 -8.34 -0.95
N GLU A 25 -3.21 -8.76 -1.15
CA GLU A 25 -4.26 -7.86 -1.62
C GLU A 25 -4.51 -6.70 -0.66
N LYS A 26 -4.52 -6.97 0.64
CA LYS A 26 -4.69 -5.94 1.68
C LYS A 26 -3.55 -4.92 1.64
N TRP A 27 -2.31 -5.38 1.53
CA TRP A 27 -1.13 -4.51 1.35
C TRP A 27 -1.24 -3.66 0.08
N GLU A 28 -1.53 -4.27 -1.07
CA GLU A 28 -1.68 -3.54 -2.34
C GLU A 28 -2.83 -2.53 -2.30
N LYS A 29 -3.96 -2.86 -1.66
CA LYS A 29 -5.07 -1.91 -1.44
C LYS A 29 -4.63 -0.70 -0.61
N PHE A 30 -3.84 -0.88 0.44
CA PHE A 30 -3.31 0.25 1.23
C PHE A 30 -2.29 1.06 0.44
N LYS A 31 -1.38 0.41 -0.28
CA LYS A 31 -0.38 1.04 -1.13
C LYS A 31 -1.02 1.92 -2.21
N GLN A 32 -2.05 1.42 -2.88
CA GLN A 32 -2.83 2.19 -3.86
C GLN A 32 -3.53 3.39 -3.22
N LYS A 33 -4.15 3.21 -2.03
CA LYS A 33 -4.78 4.32 -1.30
C LYS A 33 -3.79 5.39 -0.90
N VAL A 34 -2.61 5.02 -0.38
CA VAL A 34 -1.53 5.95 -0.04
C VAL A 34 -1.08 6.72 -1.28
N LYS A 35 -0.83 6.03 -2.40
CA LYS A 35 -0.42 6.65 -3.67
C LYS A 35 -1.48 7.63 -4.19
N MET A 36 -2.75 7.25 -4.16
CA MET A 36 -3.86 8.12 -4.57
C MET A 36 -3.94 9.37 -3.67
N LEU A 37 -3.88 9.20 -2.35
CA LEU A 37 -3.90 10.33 -1.40
C LEU A 37 -2.69 11.25 -1.61
N GLN A 38 -1.51 10.71 -1.85
CA GLN A 38 -0.31 11.49 -2.19
C GLN A 38 -0.53 12.32 -3.45
N ILE A 39 -1.01 11.72 -4.54
CA ILE A 39 -1.29 12.44 -5.79
C ILE A 39 -2.32 13.55 -5.57
N VAL A 40 -3.46 13.25 -4.92
CA VAL A 40 -4.51 14.24 -4.63
C VAL A 40 -3.98 15.38 -3.78
N THR A 41 -3.21 15.08 -2.75
CA THR A 41 -2.63 16.08 -1.85
C THR A 41 -1.59 16.94 -2.58
N SER A 42 -0.72 16.34 -3.39
CA SER A 42 0.27 17.07 -4.20
C SER A 42 -0.39 18.01 -5.20
N ILE A 43 -1.43 17.55 -5.91
CA ILE A 43 -2.22 18.41 -6.82
C ILE A 43 -2.89 19.55 -6.02
N GLY A 44 -3.46 19.25 -4.85
CA GLY A 44 -4.06 20.24 -3.96
C GLY A 44 -3.07 21.34 -3.55
N PHE A 45 -1.85 20.97 -3.15
CA PHE A 45 -0.78 21.93 -2.86
C PHE A 45 -0.41 22.77 -4.08
N ILE A 46 -0.22 22.14 -5.26
CA ILE A 46 0.13 22.86 -6.50
C ILE A 46 -0.94 23.89 -6.85
N LEU A 47 -2.22 23.50 -6.84
CA LEU A 47 -3.33 24.40 -7.13
C LEU A 47 -3.41 25.55 -6.11
N PHE A 48 -3.21 25.24 -4.82
CA PHE A 48 -3.17 26.26 -3.77
C PHE A 48 -2.03 27.26 -3.98
N PHE A 49 -0.83 26.80 -4.31
CA PHE A 49 0.30 27.68 -4.63
C PHE A 49 0.05 28.53 -5.86
N ILE A 50 -0.50 27.96 -6.94
CA ILE A 50 -0.85 28.72 -8.15
C ILE A 50 -1.87 29.82 -7.81
N TYR A 51 -2.90 29.48 -7.05
CA TYR A 51 -3.92 30.44 -6.60
C TYR A 51 -3.29 31.59 -5.78
N ILE A 52 -2.43 31.27 -4.82
CA ILE A 52 -1.74 32.29 -4.01
C ILE A 52 -0.84 33.18 -4.88
N ILE A 53 -0.11 32.60 -5.84
CA ILE A 53 0.73 33.37 -6.77
C ILE A 53 -0.15 34.29 -7.63
N TRP A 54 -1.24 33.80 -8.18
CA TRP A 54 -2.13 34.60 -9.02
C TRP A 54 -2.81 35.74 -8.26
N GLU A 55 -3.28 35.47 -7.05
CA GLU A 55 -4.01 36.46 -6.25
C GLU A 55 -3.07 37.49 -5.61
N ILE A 56 -1.89 37.06 -5.14
CA ILE A 56 -1.01 37.89 -4.30
C ILE A 56 0.20 38.46 -5.06
N ALA A 57 0.75 37.77 -6.07
CA ALA A 57 1.93 38.26 -6.80
C ALA A 57 1.72 39.58 -7.57
N PRO A 58 0.51 39.92 -8.09
CA PRO A 58 0.30 41.21 -8.76
C PRO A 58 0.33 42.44 -7.83
N LEU A 59 0.26 42.26 -6.51
CA LEU A 59 -0.06 43.32 -5.54
C LEU A 59 1.15 43.98 -4.83
N GLY A 60 2.39 43.67 -5.24
CA GLY A 60 3.57 44.44 -4.83
C GLY A 60 4.34 43.91 -3.61
N GLY A 61 5.42 43.18 -3.91
CA GLY A 61 6.79 43.48 -3.48
C GLY A 61 7.29 43.17 -2.07
N THR A 62 6.45 43.14 -1.03
CA THR A 62 6.95 42.97 0.36
C THR A 62 6.33 41.77 1.06
N VAL A 63 7.17 40.98 1.74
CA VAL A 63 6.76 39.77 2.50
C VAL A 63 5.65 40.09 3.52
N ALA A 64 5.68 41.27 4.14
CA ALA A 64 4.66 41.71 5.09
C ALA A 64 3.26 41.86 4.46
N ASN A 65 3.17 42.36 3.22
CA ASN A 65 1.91 42.49 2.50
C ASN A 65 1.36 41.11 2.11
N VAL A 66 2.24 40.20 1.66
CA VAL A 66 1.87 38.82 1.34
C VAL A 66 1.28 38.13 2.57
N MET A 67 1.93 38.24 3.73
CA MET A 67 1.43 37.66 4.98
C MET A 67 0.08 38.26 5.39
N THR A 68 -0.06 39.59 5.33
CA THR A 68 -1.31 40.26 5.72
C THR A 68 -2.48 39.83 4.83
N GLN A 69 -2.27 39.72 3.51
CA GLN A 69 -3.30 39.26 2.58
C GLN A 69 -3.59 37.76 2.75
N PHE A 70 -2.57 36.96 3.03
CA PHE A 70 -2.73 35.53 3.28
C PHE A 70 -3.61 35.29 4.52
N PHE A 71 -3.34 35.96 5.63
CA PHE A 71 -4.10 35.83 6.88
C PHE A 71 -5.41 36.63 6.88
N GLY A 72 -5.60 37.55 5.93
CA GLY A 72 -6.82 38.36 5.81
C GLY A 72 -8.04 37.58 5.31
N LYS A 73 -7.85 36.40 4.72
CA LYS A 73 -8.91 35.54 4.19
C LYS A 73 -8.95 34.21 4.97
N VAL A 74 -10.05 33.97 5.68
CA VAL A 74 -10.23 32.75 6.51
C VAL A 74 -10.23 31.48 5.64
N GLU A 75 -10.61 31.60 4.36
CA GLU A 75 -10.58 30.54 3.37
C GLU A 75 -9.19 29.91 3.23
N HIS A 76 -8.12 30.72 3.34
CA HIS A 76 -6.74 30.22 3.25
C HIS A 76 -6.38 29.34 4.45
N LEU A 77 -6.87 29.68 5.65
CA LEU A 77 -6.67 28.87 6.85
C LEU A 77 -7.40 27.53 6.76
N TYR A 78 -8.64 27.53 6.26
CA TYR A 78 -9.38 26.28 6.04
C TYR A 78 -8.71 25.40 4.96
N ALA A 79 -8.21 26.01 3.88
CA ALA A 79 -7.46 25.29 2.85
C ALA A 79 -6.19 24.64 3.41
N LEU A 80 -5.40 25.37 4.21
CA LEU A 80 -4.23 24.82 4.88
C LEU A 80 -4.60 23.69 5.84
N LEU A 81 -5.63 23.87 6.66
CA LEU A 81 -6.11 22.84 7.59
C LEU A 81 -6.50 21.56 6.84
N LEU A 82 -7.20 21.70 5.70
CA LEU A 82 -7.55 20.57 4.84
C LEU A 82 -6.30 19.89 4.27
N LEU A 83 -5.31 20.64 3.79
CA LEU A 83 -4.06 20.07 3.27
C LEU A 83 -3.25 19.36 4.37
N PHE A 84 -3.19 19.92 5.58
CA PHE A 84 -2.53 19.29 6.73
C PHE A 84 -3.24 18.00 7.17
N THR A 85 -4.57 17.99 7.18
CA THR A 85 -5.34 16.77 7.53
C THR A 85 -5.18 15.68 6.47
N LEU A 86 -5.13 16.03 5.18
CA LEU A 86 -4.80 15.10 4.09
C LEU A 86 -3.38 14.55 4.23
N TYR A 87 -2.41 15.40 4.53
CA TYR A 87 -1.02 14.97 4.80
C TYR A 87 -0.94 14.00 5.98
N TRP A 88 -1.64 14.31 7.07
CA TRP A 88 -1.70 13.41 8.23
C TRP A 88 -2.37 12.08 7.89
N ALA A 89 -3.44 12.10 7.09
CA ALA A 89 -4.09 10.89 6.60
C ALA A 89 -3.13 10.02 5.77
N ILE A 90 -2.29 10.61 4.91
CA ILE A 90 -1.24 9.88 4.18
C ILE A 90 -0.31 9.15 5.15
N SER A 91 0.20 9.84 6.17
CA SER A 91 1.09 9.23 7.18
C SER A 91 0.41 8.08 7.91
N PHE A 92 -0.86 8.25 8.31
CA PHE A 92 -1.64 7.21 8.96
C PHE A 92 -1.83 5.96 8.07
N TYR A 93 -2.18 6.14 6.80
CA TYR A 93 -2.34 5.02 5.87
C TYR A 93 -1.02 4.38 5.48
N LYS A 94 0.07 5.15 5.46
CA LYS A 94 1.43 4.63 5.25
C LYS A 94 1.82 3.66 6.37
N ASN A 95 1.59 4.03 7.63
CA ASN A 95 1.84 3.12 8.76
C ASN A 95 1.00 1.83 8.67
N LYS A 96 -0.24 1.91 8.19
CA LYS A 96 -1.07 0.71 7.94
C LYS A 96 -0.54 -0.14 6.79
N CYS A 97 0.00 0.49 5.75
CA CYS A 97 0.62 -0.19 4.62
C CYS A 97 1.87 -0.96 5.08
N GLU A 98 2.75 -0.31 5.86
CA GLU A 98 3.97 -0.93 6.41
C GLU A 98 3.64 -2.14 7.31
N LYS A 99 2.62 -2.04 8.16
CA LYS A 99 2.14 -3.18 8.96
C LYS A 99 1.61 -4.33 8.09
N ALA A 100 0.83 -4.01 7.05
CA ALA A 100 0.31 -5.03 6.14
C ALA A 100 1.42 -5.70 5.32
N GLU A 101 2.46 -4.95 4.97
CA GLU A 101 3.67 -5.44 4.30
C GLU A 101 4.43 -6.42 5.20
N GLU A 102 4.69 -6.03 6.45
CA GLU A 102 5.33 -6.90 7.45
C GLU A 102 4.52 -8.18 7.68
N GLU A 103 3.19 -8.07 7.89
CA GLU A 103 2.30 -9.22 8.03
C GLU A 103 2.33 -10.18 6.82
N PHE A 104 2.45 -9.63 5.61
CA PHE A 104 2.58 -10.39 4.36
C PHE A 104 3.94 -11.08 4.27
N HIS A 105 5.03 -10.35 4.51
CA HIS A 105 6.39 -10.91 4.48
C HIS A 105 6.59 -12.01 5.51
N LEU A 106 6.12 -11.81 6.75
CA LEU A 106 6.21 -12.83 7.80
C LEU A 106 5.48 -14.12 7.40
N LEU A 107 4.24 -14.02 6.89
CA LEU A 107 3.49 -15.20 6.46
C LEU A 107 4.13 -15.89 5.25
N ARG A 108 4.67 -15.10 4.31
CA ARG A 108 5.43 -15.64 3.17
C ARG A 108 6.64 -16.43 3.63
N CYS A 109 7.45 -15.88 4.54
CA CYS A 109 8.62 -16.57 5.09
C CYS A 109 8.23 -17.82 5.87
N GLU A 110 7.15 -17.75 6.66
CA GLU A 110 6.62 -18.91 7.39
C GLU A 110 6.25 -20.06 6.45
N ILE A 111 5.58 -19.78 5.32
CA ILE A 111 5.23 -20.80 4.31
C ILE A 111 6.49 -21.42 3.71
N ILE A 112 7.52 -20.63 3.43
CA ILE A 112 8.79 -21.11 2.85
C ILE A 112 9.51 -22.03 3.85
N GLN A 113 9.63 -21.59 5.10
CA GLN A 113 10.30 -22.34 6.17
C GLN A 113 9.57 -23.65 6.49
N LYS A 114 8.23 -23.61 6.55
CA LYS A 114 7.39 -24.78 6.80
C LYS A 114 7.11 -25.60 5.54
N SER A 115 7.67 -25.25 4.38
CA SER A 115 7.37 -25.96 3.13
C SER A 115 7.67 -27.47 3.24
N ALA A 116 8.75 -27.87 3.90
CA ALA A 116 9.05 -29.29 4.12
C ALA A 116 8.01 -30.02 4.98
N GLU A 117 7.32 -29.30 5.87
CA GLU A 117 6.28 -29.85 6.74
C GLU A 117 4.89 -29.83 6.09
N LEU A 118 4.63 -28.85 5.21
CA LEU A 118 3.36 -28.69 4.50
C LEU A 118 3.20 -29.75 3.39
N TRP A 119 4.28 -30.09 2.69
CA TRP A 119 4.30 -31.10 1.62
C TRP A 119 5.10 -32.33 2.07
N LYS A 120 4.51 -33.16 2.94
CA LYS A 120 5.18 -34.32 3.58
C LYS A 120 5.42 -35.47 2.62
N ASN A 121 4.53 -35.67 1.65
CA ASN A 121 4.61 -36.77 0.71
C ASN A 121 5.56 -36.41 -0.44
N GLU A 122 6.35 -37.38 -0.93
CA GLU A 122 7.32 -37.12 -2.01
C GLU A 122 6.63 -36.70 -3.32
N GLU A 123 5.42 -37.22 -3.59
CA GLU A 123 4.59 -36.80 -4.72
C GLU A 123 4.13 -35.35 -4.56
N GLU A 124 3.59 -34.98 -3.40
CA GLU A 124 3.15 -33.61 -3.09
C GLU A 124 4.32 -32.61 -3.13
N TRP A 125 5.50 -33.00 -2.67
CA TRP A 125 6.72 -32.20 -2.74
C TRP A 125 7.17 -31.96 -4.18
N LYS A 126 7.05 -32.96 -5.06
CA LYS A 126 7.32 -32.81 -6.50
C LYS A 126 6.29 -31.89 -7.15
N GLU A 127 5.03 -31.97 -6.75
CA GLU A 127 3.96 -31.13 -7.33
C GLU A 127 3.93 -29.70 -6.80
N ARG A 128 4.63 -29.39 -5.69
CA ARG A 128 4.58 -28.07 -5.05
C ARG A 128 4.93 -26.90 -5.96
N HIS A 129 5.82 -27.14 -6.93
CA HIS A 129 6.24 -26.12 -7.89
C HIS A 129 5.04 -25.57 -8.67
N LYS A 130 4.01 -26.39 -8.94
CA LYS A 130 2.83 -25.99 -9.71
C LYS A 130 2.09 -24.87 -8.97
N TRP A 131 1.90 -25.01 -7.66
CA TRP A 131 1.25 -23.97 -6.84
C TRP A 131 2.15 -22.74 -6.69
N PHE A 132 3.47 -22.92 -6.56
CA PHE A 132 4.40 -21.78 -6.45
C PHE A 132 4.49 -20.98 -7.74
N GLU A 133 4.49 -21.64 -8.90
CA GLU A 133 4.43 -21.00 -10.21
C GLU A 133 3.11 -20.27 -10.41
N MET A 134 1.98 -20.88 -10.02
CA MET A 134 0.68 -20.22 -10.06
C MET A 134 0.69 -18.96 -9.17
N MET A 135 1.17 -19.08 -7.92
CA MET A 135 1.30 -17.97 -6.98
C MET A 135 2.19 -16.85 -7.52
N LYS A 136 3.25 -17.19 -8.25
CA LYS A 136 4.09 -16.19 -8.92
C LYS A 136 3.39 -15.58 -10.13
N ALA A 137 2.70 -16.37 -10.96
CA ALA A 137 2.09 -15.90 -12.20
C ALA A 137 0.83 -15.03 -11.97
N LYS A 138 -0.06 -15.44 -11.06
CA LYS A 138 -1.33 -14.74 -10.78
C LYS A 138 -1.18 -13.75 -9.63
N TYR A 139 -0.52 -14.21 -8.58
CA TYR A 139 -0.19 -13.52 -7.33
C TYR A 139 0.93 -12.49 -7.44
N ASP A 140 1.92 -12.70 -8.30
CA ASP A 140 3.26 -12.11 -8.17
C ASP A 140 3.86 -12.36 -6.75
N ILE A 141 3.60 -13.53 -6.18
CA ILE A 141 4.12 -13.96 -4.88
C ILE A 141 5.19 -15.02 -5.14
N ASN A 142 6.44 -14.71 -4.79
CA ASN A 142 7.54 -15.65 -4.87
C ASN A 142 7.63 -16.48 -3.57
N LEU A 143 7.44 -17.79 -3.69
CA LEU A 143 7.59 -18.75 -2.58
C LEU A 143 8.81 -19.67 -2.74
N PHE A 144 9.67 -19.44 -3.74
CA PHE A 144 10.85 -20.28 -3.97
C PHE A 144 12.02 -19.93 -3.05
N TYR A 145 12.16 -18.65 -2.69
CA TYR A 145 13.28 -18.14 -1.91
C TYR A 145 12.79 -17.11 -0.89
N GLU A 146 13.36 -17.15 0.31
CA GLU A 146 13.04 -16.24 1.41
C GLU A 146 13.47 -14.80 1.08
N ASN A 147 14.68 -14.66 0.54
CA ASN A 147 15.25 -13.42 0.04
C ASN A 147 15.05 -13.34 -1.48
N SER A 148 14.13 -12.49 -1.91
CA SER A 148 13.92 -12.09 -3.30
C SER A 148 13.46 -10.64 -3.36
#